data_AF-A0ABD1ELG6-F1
#
_entry.id   AF-A0ABD1ELG6-F1
#
_cell.length_a   1.000
_cell.length_b   1.000
_cell.length_c   1.000
_cell.angle_alpha   90.00
_cell.angle_beta   90.00
_cell.angle_gamma   90.00
#
_symmetry.space_group_name_H-M   'P 1'
#
loop_
_entity.id
_entity.type
_entity.pdbx_description
1 polymer ?
#
loop_
_entity_poly.entity_id
_entity_poly.type
_entity_poly.pdbx_seq_one_letter_code
_entity_poly.pdbx_strand_id
1 'polypeptide(L)'
;MYGTDPKIGLSSSNLPDEILKDINSEKELKDEITTSEEMLPEIIIQEEEKAVKKNRTESFNNQSIAAKKMKLSSNGKFQKLPVGSPIVVSVPKIDRGPLDDRNITAFIVDERHGLYKVGTGGGVIKN
;
A
#
# COMPACT_ATOMS: atom_id res chain seq x y z
N MET A 1 52.36 -7.17 19.25
CA MET A 1 51.66 -6.16 20.06
C MET A 1 50.32 -6.77 20.44
N TYR A 2 50.13 -7.10 21.71
CA TYR A 2 48.86 -7.66 22.20
C TYR A 2 48.05 -6.52 22.82
N GLY A 3 46.89 -6.22 22.25
CA GLY A 3 45.89 -5.35 22.85
C GLY A 3 44.89 -6.24 23.60
N THR A 4 44.65 -5.94 24.87
CA THR A 4 43.53 -6.54 25.62
C THR A 4 42.25 -5.79 25.27
N ASP A 5 41.14 -6.51 25.12
CA ASP A 5 39.83 -5.90 24.88
C ASP A 5 39.45 -4.91 26.01
N PRO A 6 38.75 -3.83 25.68
CA PRO A 6 38.34 -2.81 26.66
C PRO A 6 37.45 -3.44 27.74
N LYS A 7 37.87 -3.31 29.00
CA LYS A 7 37.08 -3.72 30.16
C LYS A 7 36.09 -2.62 30.50
N ILE A 8 34.84 -2.77 30.06
CA ILE A 8 33.74 -1.93 30.54
C ILE A 8 33.45 -2.29 32.01
N GLY A 9 33.39 -1.28 32.89
CA GLY A 9 33.04 -1.49 34.28
C GLY A 9 31.52 -1.60 34.43
N LEU A 10 31.04 -2.42 35.37
CA LEU A 10 29.59 -2.57 35.65
C LEU A 10 28.89 -1.22 35.89
N SER A 11 29.61 -0.24 36.44
CA SER A 11 29.11 1.10 36.71
C SER A 11 28.93 2.00 35.47
N SER A 12 29.37 1.56 34.28
CA SER A 12 29.23 2.31 33.02
C SER A 12 28.22 1.68 32.05
N SER A 13 27.40 0.75 32.52
CA SER A 13 26.39 0.06 31.71
C SER A 13 25.10 0.88 31.63
N ASN A 14 24.50 1.02 30.44
CA ASN A 14 23.18 1.64 30.24
C ASN A 14 22.00 0.74 30.67
N LEU A 15 22.26 -0.28 31.49
CA LEU A 15 21.27 -1.24 31.97
C LEU A 15 20.57 -0.69 33.25
N PRO A 16 19.25 -0.90 33.42
CA PRO A 16 18.51 -0.47 34.61
C PRO A 16 19.06 -1.10 35.90
N ASP A 17 19.16 -0.30 36.97
CA ASP A 17 19.67 -0.71 38.29
C ASP A 17 18.91 -1.87 38.94
N GLU A 18 17.65 -2.11 38.53
CA GLU A 18 16.81 -3.19 39.04
C GLU A 18 17.30 -4.55 38.56
N ILE A 19 17.73 -4.66 37.30
CA ILE A 19 18.21 -5.90 36.70
C ILE A 19 19.62 -6.25 37.23
N LEU A 20 20.44 -5.23 37.51
CA LEU A 20 21.81 -5.43 38.04
C LEU A 20 21.85 -6.01 39.46
N LYS A 21 20.77 -5.88 40.25
CA LYS A 21 20.69 -6.39 41.62
C LYS A 21 20.46 -7.89 41.71
N ASP A 22 19.85 -8.47 40.67
CA ASP A 22 19.41 -9.87 40.67
C ASP A 22 20.36 -10.80 39.89
N ILE A 23 21.28 -10.25 39.09
CA ILE A 23 22.26 -11.01 38.32
C ILE A 23 23.42 -11.44 39.24
N ASN A 24 23.57 -12.75 39.42
CA ASN A 24 24.57 -13.32 40.33
C ASN A 24 25.78 -13.90 39.58
N SER A 25 25.73 -14.02 38.26
CA SER A 25 26.85 -14.51 37.45
C SER A 25 26.99 -13.87 36.06
N GLU A 26 28.20 -13.88 35.51
CA GLU A 26 28.51 -13.36 34.17
C GLU A 26 27.76 -14.12 33.05
N LYS A 27 27.31 -15.35 33.32
CA LYS A 27 26.54 -16.16 32.36
C LYS A 27 25.11 -15.67 32.25
N GLU A 28 24.46 -15.41 33.38
CA GLU A 28 23.10 -14.83 33.45
C GLU A 28 23.04 -13.47 32.73
N LEU A 29 24.06 -12.62 32.92
CA LEU A 29 24.15 -11.33 32.23
C LEU A 29 24.20 -11.47 30.69
N LYS A 30 24.93 -12.47 30.18
CA LYS A 30 25.04 -12.70 28.73
C LYS A 30 23.72 -13.18 28.16
N ASP A 31 23.06 -14.12 28.84
CA ASP A 31 21.80 -14.71 28.41
C ASP A 31 20.68 -13.64 28.32
N GLU A 32 20.61 -12.72 29.30
CA GLU A 32 19.66 -11.59 29.31
C GLU A 32 19.89 -10.62 28.13
N ILE A 33 21.16 -10.30 27.84
CA ILE A 33 21.53 -9.41 26.72
C ILE A 33 21.15 -10.04 25.39
N THR A 34 21.47 -11.32 25.15
CA THR A 34 21.05 -12.04 23.94
C THR A 34 19.53 -12.11 23.80
N THR A 35 18.81 -12.34 24.89
CA THR A 35 17.34 -12.38 24.87
C THR A 35 16.74 -11.02 24.49
N SER A 36 17.32 -9.92 24.98
CA SER A 36 16.89 -8.57 24.62
C SER A 36 17.18 -8.21 23.15
N GLU A 37 18.29 -8.66 22.59
CA GLU A 37 18.67 -8.45 21.19
C GLU A 37 17.77 -9.24 20.22
N GLU A 38 17.33 -10.44 20.60
CA GLU A 38 16.42 -11.28 19.81
C GLU A 38 14.98 -10.75 19.78
N MET A 39 14.53 -10.01 20.80
CA MET A 39 13.18 -9.39 20.84
C MET A 39 13.05 -8.09 20.01
N LEU A 40 14.17 -7.40 19.72
CA LEU A 40 14.17 -6.17 18.90
C LEU A 40 13.60 -6.35 17.48
N PRO A 41 13.98 -7.37 16.68
CA PRO A 41 13.45 -7.54 15.33
C PRO A 41 11.94 -7.82 15.30
N GLU A 42 11.39 -8.55 16.29
CA GLU A 42 9.95 -8.84 16.34
C GLU A 42 9.11 -7.59 16.62
N ILE A 43 9.58 -6.70 17.48
CA ILE A 43 8.88 -5.43 17.79
C ILE A 43 8.84 -4.53 16.55
N ILE A 44 9.94 -4.44 15.79
CA ILE A 44 10.02 -3.63 14.57
C ILE A 44 9.04 -4.15 13.51
N ILE A 45 8.99 -5.48 13.29
CA ILE A 45 8.06 -6.09 12.34
C ILE A 45 6.60 -5.78 12.71
N GLN A 46 6.26 -5.86 14.00
CA GLN A 46 4.89 -5.54 14.46
C GLN A 46 4.51 -4.06 14.24
N GLU A 47 5.46 -3.13 14.37
CA GLU A 47 5.23 -1.72 14.11
C GLU A 47 5.04 -1.43 12.61
N GLU A 48 5.86 -2.06 11.76
CA GLU A 48 5.72 -1.96 10.30
C GLU A 48 4.39 -2.55 9.82
N GLU A 49 3.96 -3.69 10.35
CA GLU A 49 2.66 -4.29 10.02
C GLU A 49 1.49 -3.38 10.40
N LYS A 50 1.55 -2.73 11.57
CA LYS A 50 0.56 -1.74 12.00
C LYS A 50 0.54 -0.54 11.05
N ALA A 51 1.71 -0.03 10.66
CA ALA A 51 1.83 1.07 9.71
C ALA A 51 1.26 0.71 8.33
N VAL A 52 1.57 -0.48 7.80
CA VAL A 52 1.02 -0.99 6.53
C VAL A 52 -0.50 -1.11 6.62
N LYS A 53 -1.04 -1.65 7.72
CA LYS A 53 -2.49 -1.81 7.89
C LYS A 53 -3.20 -0.46 7.94
N LYS A 54 -2.63 0.53 8.63
CA LYS A 54 -3.13 1.91 8.66
C LYS A 54 -3.09 2.55 7.27
N ASN A 55 -1.96 2.43 6.56
CA ASN A 55 -1.83 2.99 5.21
C ASN A 55 -2.82 2.37 4.22
N ARG A 56 -3.10 1.07 4.35
CA ARG A 56 -4.10 0.37 3.52
C ARG A 56 -5.51 0.92 3.74
N THR A 57 -5.93 1.12 5.00
CA THR A 57 -7.27 1.66 5.29
C THR A 57 -7.41 3.11 4.85
N GLU A 58 -6.39 3.94 5.08
CA GLU A 58 -6.36 5.33 4.60
C GLU A 58 -6.38 5.40 3.07
N SER A 59 -5.58 4.57 2.39
CA SER A 59 -5.54 4.51 0.93
C SER A 59 -6.89 4.10 0.34
N PHE A 60 -7.56 3.10 0.92
CA PHE A 60 -8.89 2.68 0.49
C PHE A 60 -9.90 3.83 0.59
N ASN A 61 -9.90 4.55 1.73
CA ASN A 61 -10.77 5.69 1.93
C ASN A 61 -10.49 6.81 0.91
N ASN A 62 -9.22 7.14 0.71
CA ASN A 62 -8.80 8.18 -0.24
C ASN A 62 -9.18 7.82 -1.69
N GLN A 63 -8.99 6.57 -2.10
CA GLN A 63 -9.42 6.07 -3.42
C GLN A 63 -10.94 6.16 -3.57
N SER A 64 -11.71 5.80 -2.54
CA SER A 64 -13.17 5.91 -2.56
C SER A 64 -13.65 7.36 -2.73
N ILE A 65 -12.98 8.32 -2.09
CA ILE A 65 -13.27 9.75 -2.19
C ILE A 65 -12.91 10.26 -3.59
N ALA A 66 -11.74 9.86 -4.12
CA ALA A 66 -11.32 10.21 -5.46
C ALA A 66 -12.32 9.70 -6.51
N ALA A 67 -12.76 8.44 -6.41
CA ALA A 67 -13.78 7.87 -7.30
C ALA A 67 -15.10 8.64 -7.26
N LYS A 68 -15.57 9.05 -6.06
CA LYS A 68 -16.76 9.90 -5.91
C LYS A 68 -16.58 11.25 -6.60
N LYS A 69 -15.42 11.90 -6.41
CA LYS A 69 -15.09 13.17 -7.07
C LYS A 69 -15.04 13.04 -8.60
N MET A 70 -14.44 11.97 -9.11
CA MET A 70 -14.37 11.68 -10.55
C MET A 70 -15.77 11.50 -11.15
N LYS A 71 -16.66 10.76 -10.47
CA LYS A 71 -18.05 10.58 -10.91
C LYS A 71 -18.80 11.90 -11.01
N LEU A 72 -18.70 12.75 -9.98
CA LEU A 72 -19.33 14.07 -9.97
C LEU A 72 -18.80 14.97 -11.09
N SER A 73 -17.48 14.98 -11.30
CA SER A 73 -16.85 15.76 -12.37
C SER A 73 -17.29 15.26 -13.75
N SER A 74 -17.36 13.95 -13.97
CA SER A 74 -17.82 13.36 -15.22
C SER A 74 -19.27 13.72 -15.54
N ASN A 75 -20.16 13.63 -14.55
CA ASN A 75 -21.57 13.97 -14.71
C ASN A 75 -21.80 15.45 -15.05
N GLY A 76 -20.89 16.34 -14.63
CA GLY A 76 -20.95 17.76 -14.99
C GLY A 76 -20.39 18.06 -16.39
N LYS A 77 -19.43 17.26 -16.88
CA LYS A 77 -18.79 17.47 -18.19
C LYS A 77 -19.57 16.87 -19.35
N PHE A 78 -20.22 15.73 -19.13
CA PHE A 78 -20.90 14.97 -20.19
C PHE A 78 -22.40 14.93 -19.95
N GLN A 79 -23.16 15.13 -21.02
CA GLN A 79 -24.60 14.92 -21.01
C GLN A 79 -24.90 13.41 -20.91
N LYS A 80 -26.00 13.06 -20.25
CA LYS A 80 -26.46 11.67 -20.22
C LYS A 80 -26.90 11.24 -21.60
N LEU A 81 -26.41 10.09 -22.05
CA LEU A 81 -26.73 9.51 -23.35
C LEU A 81 -27.64 8.29 -23.18
N PRO A 82 -28.65 8.10 -24.04
CA PRO A 82 -29.49 6.92 -24.01
C PRO A 82 -28.74 5.68 -24.51
N VAL A 83 -29.15 4.51 -24.03
CA VAL A 83 -28.66 3.20 -24.51
C VAL A 83 -28.86 3.08 -26.02
N GLY A 84 -27.87 2.53 -26.73
CA GLY A 84 -27.82 2.41 -28.18
C GLY A 84 -27.17 3.61 -28.89
N SER A 85 -26.78 4.66 -28.17
CA SER A 85 -26.08 5.81 -28.78
C SER A 85 -24.66 5.45 -29.21
N PRO A 86 -24.19 5.90 -30.38
CA PRO A 86 -22.81 5.75 -30.81
C PRO A 86 -21.90 6.71 -30.03
N ILE A 87 -20.76 6.21 -29.58
CA ILE A 87 -19.76 6.96 -28.84
C ILE A 87 -18.36 6.61 -29.35
N VAL A 88 -17.39 7.45 -29.00
CA VAL A 88 -15.98 7.24 -29.31
C VAL A 88 -15.20 7.10 -28.01
N VAL A 89 -14.50 5.99 -27.84
CA VAL A 89 -13.72 5.66 -26.64
C VAL A 89 -12.24 5.85 -26.94
N SER A 90 -11.55 6.65 -26.14
CA SER A 90 -10.10 6.85 -26.26
C SER A 90 -9.33 5.68 -25.66
N VAL A 91 -8.36 5.17 -26.41
CA VAL A 91 -7.46 4.08 -26.00
C VAL A 91 -6.13 4.68 -25.55
N PRO A 92 -5.65 4.36 -24.34
CA PRO A 92 -4.39 4.89 -23.84
C PRO A 92 -3.22 4.35 -24.65
N LYS A 93 -2.11 5.11 -24.67
CA LYS A 93 -0.92 4.76 -25.47
C LYS A 93 -0.32 3.40 -25.11
N ILE A 94 -0.46 2.95 -23.87
CA ILE A 94 0.11 1.69 -23.39
C ILE A 94 -0.61 0.46 -23.96
N ASP A 95 -1.91 0.58 -24.22
CA ASP A 95 -2.75 -0.50 -24.76
C ASP A 95 -2.81 -0.47 -26.29
N ARG A 96 -2.04 0.43 -26.93
CA ARG A 96 -2.15 0.74 -28.35
C ARG A 96 -0.88 0.33 -29.10
N GLY A 97 -1.04 -0.50 -30.12
CA GLY A 97 0.03 -0.85 -31.06
C GLY A 97 0.50 0.34 -31.90
N PRO A 98 1.67 0.25 -32.55
CA PRO A 98 2.22 1.36 -33.34
C PRO A 98 1.31 1.87 -34.47
N LEU A 99 0.50 0.97 -35.06
CA LEU A 99 -0.44 1.28 -36.15
C LEU A 99 -1.88 1.47 -35.67
N ASP A 100 -2.15 1.30 -34.37
CA ASP A 100 -3.51 1.33 -33.87
C ASP A 100 -4.04 2.76 -33.67
N ASP A 101 -5.33 2.94 -33.99
CA ASP A 101 -6.02 4.21 -33.80
C ASP A 101 -6.13 4.59 -32.32
N ARG A 102 -6.10 5.89 -32.04
CA ARG A 102 -6.26 6.41 -30.67
C ARG A 102 -7.67 6.18 -30.12
N ASN A 103 -8.65 6.01 -31.00
CA ASN A 103 -10.05 6.09 -30.68
C ASN A 103 -10.79 4.92 -31.32
N ILE A 104 -11.66 4.26 -30.55
CA ILE A 104 -12.50 3.15 -31.02
C ILE A 104 -13.96 3.58 -30.98
N THR A 105 -14.70 3.32 -32.07
CA THR A 105 -16.15 3.53 -32.12
C THR A 105 -16.88 2.42 -31.36
N ALA A 106 -17.77 2.80 -30.46
CA ALA A 106 -18.53 1.88 -29.61
C ALA A 106 -19.99 2.33 -29.46
N PHE A 107 -20.84 1.43 -28.95
CA PHE A 107 -22.22 1.70 -28.60
C PHE A 107 -22.46 1.51 -27.12
N ILE A 108 -23.37 2.31 -26.54
CA ILE A 108 -23.83 2.10 -25.17
C ILE A 108 -24.76 0.88 -25.15
N VAL A 109 -24.36 -0.16 -24.42
CA VAL A 109 -25.10 -1.43 -24.31
C VAL A 109 -26.06 -1.41 -23.12
N ASP A 110 -25.63 -0.84 -22.00
CA ASP A 110 -26.40 -0.82 -20.75
C ASP A 110 -25.94 0.35 -19.86
N GLU A 111 -26.76 0.77 -18.91
CA GLU A 111 -26.41 1.75 -17.89
C GLU A 111 -26.72 1.18 -16.50
N ARG A 112 -25.70 1.05 -15.64
CA ARG A 112 -25.87 0.54 -14.26
C ARG A 112 -25.22 1.49 -13.26
N HIS A 113 -25.99 1.90 -12.26
CA HIS A 113 -25.53 2.80 -11.19
C HIS A 113 -24.91 4.12 -11.70
N GLY A 114 -25.32 4.60 -12.88
CA GLY A 114 -24.77 5.79 -13.53
C GLY A 114 -23.40 5.57 -14.17
N LEU A 115 -23.04 4.33 -14.50
CA LEU A 115 -21.92 3.98 -15.37
C LEU A 115 -22.44 3.30 -16.63
N TYR A 116 -21.84 3.64 -17.77
CA TYR A 116 -22.18 3.06 -19.05
C TYR A 116 -21.36 1.81 -19.31
N LYS A 117 -22.04 0.75 -19.75
CA LYS A 117 -21.43 -0.43 -20.34
C LYS A 117 -21.34 -0.21 -21.85
N VAL A 118 -20.14 -0.34 -22.40
CA VAL A 118 -19.87 -0.02 -23.81
C VAL A 118 -19.49 -1.28 -24.58
N GLY A 119 -19.98 -1.39 -25.80
CA GLY A 119 -19.75 -2.52 -26.69
C GLY A 119 -19.16 -2.07 -28.02
N THR A 120 -18.22 -2.85 -28.53
CA THR A 120 -17.63 -2.69 -29.86
C THR A 120 -18.04 -3.89 -30.72
N GLY A 121 -17.66 -3.89 -32.01
CA GLY A 121 -17.87 -5.06 -32.88
C GLY A 121 -17.21 -6.35 -32.35
N GLY A 122 -16.15 -6.24 -31.53
CA GLY A 122 -15.48 -7.37 -30.90
C GLY A 122 -16.11 -7.86 -29.59
N GLY A 123 -17.22 -7.24 -29.16
CA GLY A 123 -17.92 -7.58 -27.92
C GLY A 123 -17.94 -6.46 -26.90
N VAL A 124 -18.34 -6.80 -25.67
CA VAL A 124 -18.55 -5.81 -24.60
C VAL A 124 -17.27 -5.59 -23.82
N ILE A 125 -16.87 -4.33 -23.66
CA ILE A 125 -15.69 -3.98 -22.86
C ILE A 125 -16.01 -4.30 -21.40
N LYS A 126 -15.22 -5.22 -20.82
CA LYS A 126 -15.32 -5.57 -19.41
C LYS A 126 -14.51 -4.58 -18.60
N ASN A 127 -15.11 -4.14 -17.51
CA ASN A 127 -14.51 -3.30 -16.48
C ASN A 127 -14.18 -4.17 -15.27
#